data_AF-A0A0M8P661-F1
#
_entry.id   AF-A0A0M8P661-F1
#
_cell.length_a   1.000
_cell.length_b   1.000
_cell.length_c   1.000
_cell.angle_alpha   90.00
_cell.angle_beta   90.00
_cell.angle_gamma   90.00
#
_symmetry.space_group_name_H-M   'P 1'
#
loop_
_entity.id
_entity.type
_entity.pdbx_description
1 polymer ?
#
loop_
_entity_poly.entity_id
_entity_poly.type
_entity_poly.pdbx_seq_one_letter_code
_entity_poly.pdbx_strand_id
1 'polypeptide(L)'
;MKKVDGKEPVDGMTWREFWAILGSLGYRLQAKVMAEWLALVRADIDAAREKHPLWPLAHMIAGFQNDERMVGSSWQKRGSTPLRLKDAVKRSAEFLDKVGFLPTPSDQNEEKI
;
A
#
# COMPACT_ATOMS: atom_id res chain seq x y z
N MET A 1 -39.30 -6.99 18.36
CA MET A 1 -38.17 -6.06 18.63
C MET A 1 -36.96 -6.54 17.84
N LYS A 2 -36.57 -5.85 16.75
CA LYS A 2 -35.25 -6.04 16.14
C LYS A 2 -34.36 -4.92 16.65
N LYS A 3 -33.50 -5.21 17.61
CA LYS A 3 -32.34 -4.36 17.89
C LYS A 3 -31.27 -4.75 16.87
N VAL A 4 -31.23 -4.03 15.76
CA VAL A 4 -30.02 -3.97 14.91
C VAL A 4 -29.17 -2.88 15.53
N ASP A 5 -28.41 -3.24 16.56
CA ASP A 5 -27.32 -2.40 17.03
C ASP A 5 -26.02 -3.15 16.71
N GLY A 6 -25.24 -2.54 15.83
CA GLY A 6 -24.07 -3.15 15.21
C GLY A 6 -23.73 -2.39 13.96
N LYS A 7 -23.01 -1.26 14.09
CA LYS A 7 -22.28 -0.69 12.97
C LYS A 7 -21.50 -1.84 12.33
N GLU A 8 -21.78 -2.14 11.06
CA GLU A 8 -21.02 -3.14 10.32
C GLU A 8 -19.52 -2.88 10.52
N PRO A 9 -18.70 -3.91 10.76
CA PRO A 9 -17.27 -3.74 10.83
C PRO A 9 -16.82 -2.99 9.59
N VAL A 10 -16.05 -1.91 9.77
CA VAL A 10 -15.50 -1.17 8.63
C VAL A 10 -14.66 -2.15 7.81
N ASP A 11 -15.13 -2.45 6.60
CA ASP A 11 -14.41 -3.28 5.66
C ASP A 11 -13.00 -2.72 5.45
N GLY A 12 -12.03 -3.60 5.24
CA GLY A 12 -10.65 -3.23 4.97
C GLY A 12 -9.64 -4.14 5.63
N MET A 13 -8.39 -3.71 5.57
CA MET A 13 -7.22 -4.51 5.93
C MET A 13 -6.26 -3.64 6.73
N THR A 14 -5.55 -4.24 7.68
CA THR A 14 -4.45 -3.53 8.35
C THR A 14 -3.29 -3.31 7.37
N TRP A 15 -2.54 -2.21 7.51
CA TRP A 15 -1.33 -2.01 6.71
C TRP A 15 -0.35 -3.18 6.82
N ARG A 16 -0.25 -3.80 8.02
CA ARG A 16 0.58 -4.98 8.24
C ARG A 16 0.17 -6.14 7.34
N GLU A 17 -1.12 -6.47 7.29
CA GLU A 17 -1.61 -7.56 6.44
C GLU A 17 -1.45 -7.23 4.95
N PHE A 18 -1.65 -5.97 4.56
CA PHE A 18 -1.47 -5.55 3.17
C PHE A 18 -0.02 -5.76 2.71
N TRP A 19 0.95 -5.26 3.48
CA TRP A 19 2.37 -5.44 3.15
C TRP A 19 2.81 -6.90 3.26
N ALA A 20 2.23 -7.70 4.16
CA ALA A 20 2.52 -9.12 4.27
C ALA A 20 2.11 -9.90 3.01
N ILE A 21 1.03 -9.51 2.33
CA ILE A 21 0.63 -10.13 1.05
C ILE A 21 1.71 -9.91 -0.01
N LEU A 22 2.20 -8.67 -0.16
CA LEU A 22 3.26 -8.35 -1.10
C LEU A 22 4.57 -9.09 -0.74
N GLY A 23 4.93 -9.15 0.54
CA GLY A 23 6.07 -9.96 1.00
C GLY A 23 5.93 -11.45 0.65
N SER A 24 4.72 -12.01 0.76
CA SER A 24 4.44 -13.41 0.39
C SER A 24 4.58 -13.70 -1.11
N LEU A 25 4.47 -12.66 -1.95
CA LEU A 25 4.69 -12.73 -3.40
C LEU A 25 6.18 -12.57 -3.77
N GLY A 26 7.07 -12.36 -2.79
CA GLY A 26 8.51 -12.24 -3.01
C GLY A 26 9.04 -10.80 -3.05
N TYR A 27 8.17 -9.79 -2.94
CA TYR A 27 8.61 -8.40 -2.91
C TYR A 27 9.42 -8.11 -1.64
N ARG A 28 10.62 -7.56 -1.80
CA ARG A 28 11.47 -7.11 -0.70
C ARG A 28 11.07 -5.71 -0.27
N LEU A 29 10.29 -5.64 0.80
CA LEU A 29 9.81 -4.37 1.34
C LEU A 29 10.69 -3.92 2.51
N GLN A 30 11.23 -2.71 2.41
CA GLN A 30 11.91 -2.06 3.52
C GLN A 30 10.95 -1.11 4.25
N ALA A 31 10.71 -1.38 5.53
CA ALA A 31 9.95 -0.45 6.37
C ALA A 31 10.76 0.84 6.57
N LYS A 32 10.10 1.98 6.38
CA LYS A 32 10.65 3.33 6.55
C LYS A 32 9.69 4.16 7.40
N VAL A 33 10.23 5.15 8.11
CA VAL A 33 9.38 6.15 8.78
C VAL A 33 8.71 7.00 7.71
N MET A 34 7.46 7.40 7.94
CA MET A 34 6.65 8.13 6.95
C MET A 34 7.37 9.34 6.33
N ALA A 35 8.06 10.15 7.15
CA ALA A 35 8.81 11.31 6.67
C ALA A 35 9.95 10.91 5.70
N GLU A 36 10.69 9.85 6.02
CA GLU A 36 11.77 9.33 5.18
C GLU A 36 11.21 8.72 3.88
N TRP A 37 10.15 7.92 3.98
CA TRP A 37 9.48 7.33 2.82
C TRP A 37 8.96 8.40 1.86
N LEU A 38 8.31 9.45 2.37
CA LEU A 38 7.81 10.55 1.56
C LEU A 38 8.94 11.35 0.91
N ALA A 39 10.06 11.55 1.59
CA ALA A 39 11.22 12.21 1.00
C ALA A 39 11.78 11.42 -0.19
N LEU A 40 11.89 10.09 -0.05
CA LEU A 40 12.32 9.20 -1.14
C LEU A 40 11.37 9.24 -2.33
N VAL A 41 10.06 9.12 -2.09
CA VAL A 41 9.04 9.17 -3.16
C VAL A 41 9.05 10.50 -3.88
N ARG A 42 9.19 11.63 -3.17
CA ARG A 42 9.28 12.95 -3.81
C ARG A 42 10.50 13.08 -4.71
N ALA A 43 11.66 12.62 -4.23
CA ALA A 43 12.89 12.65 -5.03
C ALA A 43 12.76 11.81 -6.32
N ASP A 44 12.11 10.65 -6.25
CA ASP A 44 11.88 9.78 -7.41
C ASP A 44 10.90 10.40 -8.42
N ILE A 45 9.80 10.99 -7.91
CA ILE A 45 8.85 11.78 -8.71
C ILE A 45 9.56 12.93 -9.42
N ASP A 46 10.39 13.69 -8.72
CA ASP A 46 11.10 14.85 -9.28
C ASP A 46 12.13 14.45 -10.33
N ALA A 47 12.76 13.29 -10.17
CA ALA A 47 13.74 12.75 -11.13
C ALA A 47 13.07 12.28 -12.44
N ALA A 48 11.95 11.56 -12.35
CA ALA A 48 11.26 11.01 -13.51
C ALA A 48 10.22 11.97 -14.13
N ARG A 49 9.79 13.00 -13.39
CA ARG A 49 8.81 14.03 -13.79
C ARG A 49 7.57 13.40 -14.44
N GLU A 50 7.14 13.89 -15.59
CA GLU A 50 5.94 13.43 -16.31
C GLU A 50 5.92 11.93 -16.67
N LYS A 51 7.07 11.25 -16.63
CA LYS A 51 7.15 9.80 -16.81
C LYS A 51 6.78 9.02 -15.55
N HIS A 52 6.82 9.67 -14.38
CA HIS A 52 6.49 9.05 -13.11
C HIS A 52 4.97 8.91 -12.96
N PRO A 53 4.43 7.73 -12.64
CA PRO A 53 2.98 7.51 -12.55
C PRO A 53 2.29 8.39 -11.48
N LEU A 54 3.03 8.82 -10.46
CA LEU A 54 2.54 9.72 -9.41
C LEU A 54 2.76 11.22 -9.70
N TRP A 55 3.38 11.62 -10.82
CA TRP A 55 3.60 13.04 -11.13
C TRP A 55 2.33 13.90 -11.11
N PRO A 56 1.20 13.46 -11.70
CA PRO A 56 -0.05 14.23 -11.61
C PRO A 56 -0.57 14.43 -10.18
N LEU A 57 -0.13 13.56 -9.26
CA LEU A 57 -0.57 13.52 -7.87
C LEU A 57 0.49 14.07 -6.90
N ALA A 58 1.62 14.58 -7.39
CA ALA A 58 2.74 15.04 -6.57
C ALA A 58 2.32 16.08 -5.51
N HIS A 59 1.43 16.99 -5.90
CA HIS A 59 0.88 18.02 -5.01
C HIS A 59 0.04 17.44 -3.85
N MET A 60 -0.63 16.30 -4.04
CA MET A 60 -1.41 15.65 -2.98
C MET A 60 -0.51 14.87 -2.02
N ILE A 61 0.57 14.28 -2.52
CA ILE A 61 1.55 13.54 -1.71
C ILE A 61 2.21 14.45 -0.68
N ALA A 62 2.31 15.75 -0.97
CA ALA A 62 2.80 16.74 -0.02
C ALA A 62 1.96 16.79 1.27
N GLY A 63 0.65 16.56 1.18
CA GLY A 63 -0.30 16.62 2.30
C GLY A 63 -0.27 15.41 3.23
N PHE A 64 0.35 14.29 2.84
CA PHE A 64 0.27 13.04 3.61
C PHE A 64 1.10 13.00 4.89
N GLN A 65 2.05 13.94 5.10
CA GLN A 65 2.85 13.97 6.33
C GLN A 65 2.02 14.18 7.59
N ASN A 66 0.88 14.87 7.48
CA ASN A 66 0.02 15.24 8.60
C ASN A 66 -1.41 14.68 8.47
N ASP A 67 -1.65 13.73 7.55
CA ASP A 67 -3.00 13.19 7.35
C ASP A 67 -3.31 12.10 8.39
N GLU A 68 -4.16 12.42 9.36
CA GLU A 68 -4.63 11.47 10.38
C GLU A 68 -5.35 10.24 9.78
N ARG A 69 -5.80 10.30 8.52
CA ARG A 69 -6.36 9.14 7.80
C ARG A 69 -5.28 8.12 7.41
N MET A 70 -4.03 8.56 7.22
CA MET A 70 -2.87 7.67 7.02
C MET A 70 -2.46 6.99 8.33
N VAL A 71 -2.68 7.66 9.46
CA VAL A 71 -2.38 7.18 10.81
C VAL A 71 -3.53 6.31 11.33
N GLY A 72 -3.86 5.23 10.60
CA GLY A 72 -4.75 4.12 11.02
C GLY A 72 -5.77 4.47 12.11
N SER A 73 -6.64 5.45 11.87
CA SER A 73 -7.39 6.14 12.93
C SER A 73 -8.65 5.40 13.41
N SER A 74 -8.76 4.10 13.19
CA SER A 74 -9.79 3.30 13.84
C SER A 74 -9.22 2.03 14.48
N TRP A 75 -8.80 2.20 15.74
CA TRP A 75 -8.80 1.14 16.75
C TRP A 75 -10.24 0.77 17.19
N GLN A 76 -11.26 1.11 16.40
CA GLN A 76 -12.56 0.48 16.54
C GLN A 76 -12.33 -1.02 16.33
N LYS A 77 -12.98 -1.88 17.13
CA LYS A 77 -12.89 -3.34 17.04
C LYS A 77 -13.12 -3.80 15.59
N ARG A 78 -12.06 -3.84 14.79
CA ARG A 78 -12.09 -4.31 13.42
C ARG A 78 -12.21 -5.82 13.51
N GLY A 79 -13.18 -6.39 12.80
CA GLY A 79 -13.22 -7.84 12.61
C GLY A 79 -11.96 -8.32 11.89
N SER A 80 -11.76 -9.64 11.83
CA SER A 80 -10.70 -10.20 10.99
C SER A 80 -10.84 -9.71 9.54
N THR A 81 -9.75 -9.30 8.91
CA THR A 81 -9.73 -8.93 7.48
C THR A 81 -10.37 -10.04 6.64
N PRO A 82 -11.41 -9.74 5.83
CA PRO A 82 -12.09 -10.74 5.02
C PRO A 82 -11.13 -11.47 4.06
N LEU A 83 -11.23 -12.80 3.96
CA LEU A 83 -10.38 -13.60 3.07
C LEU A 83 -10.47 -13.14 1.61
N ARG A 84 -11.68 -12.82 1.14
CA ARG A 84 -11.90 -12.30 -0.22
C ARG A 84 -11.11 -11.02 -0.51
N LEU A 85 -10.92 -10.16 0.49
CA LEU A 85 -10.13 -8.94 0.35
C LEU A 85 -8.63 -9.26 0.23
N LYS A 86 -8.13 -10.24 0.98
CA LYS A 86 -6.75 -10.72 0.86
C LYS A 86 -6.48 -11.29 -0.54
N ASP A 87 -7.39 -12.12 -1.03
CA ASP A 87 -7.29 -12.69 -2.37
C ASP A 87 -7.36 -11.62 -3.47
N ALA A 88 -8.21 -10.61 -3.30
CA ALA A 88 -8.30 -9.49 -4.24
C ALA A 88 -6.99 -8.70 -4.31
N VAL A 89 -6.38 -8.35 -3.18
CA VAL A 89 -5.09 -7.65 -3.15
C VAL A 89 -3.99 -8.49 -3.80
N LYS A 90 -3.94 -9.79 -3.50
CA LYS A 90 -2.98 -10.71 -4.11
C LYS A 90 -3.10 -10.74 -5.64
N ARG A 91 -4.31 -10.95 -6.16
CA ARG A 91 -4.57 -11.00 -7.61
C ARG A 91 -4.26 -9.68 -8.30
N SER A 92 -4.54 -8.55 -7.65
CA SER A 92 -4.17 -7.24 -8.18
C SER A 92 -2.66 -7.08 -8.32
N ALA A 93 -1.89 -7.48 -7.31
CA ALA A 93 -0.43 -7.43 -7.37
C ALA A 93 0.15 -8.35 -8.46
N GLU A 94 -0.35 -9.58 -8.58
CA GLU A 94 0.02 -10.52 -9.65
C GLU A 94 -0.32 -9.96 -11.05
N PHE A 95 -1.46 -9.29 -11.18
CA PHE A 95 -1.84 -8.64 -12.44
C PHE A 95 -0.89 -7.48 -12.78
N LEU A 96 -0.54 -6.64 -11.80
CA LEU A 96 0.36 -5.49 -12.02
C LEU A 96 1.78 -5.92 -12.38
N ASP A 97 2.28 -7.02 -11.81
CA ASP A 97 3.53 -7.67 -12.24
C ASP A 97 3.42 -8.15 -13.70
N LYS A 98 2.36 -8.90 -14.02
CA LYS A 98 2.14 -9.45 -15.37
C LYS A 98 2.12 -8.39 -16.48
N VAL A 99 1.59 -7.19 -16.19
CA VAL A 99 1.56 -6.09 -17.17
C VAL A 99 2.80 -5.20 -17.14
N GLY A 100 3.82 -5.55 -16.34
CA GLY A 100 5.07 -4.82 -16.20
C GLY A 100 4.92 -3.48 -15.47
N PHE A 101 3.85 -3.29 -14.71
CA PHE A 101 3.67 -2.08 -13.90
C PHE A 101 4.44 -2.17 -12.58
N LEU A 102 4.40 -3.34 -11.92
CA LEU A 102 5.29 -3.64 -10.81
C LEU A 102 6.52 -4.39 -11.34
N PRO A 103 7.71 -4.17 -10.73
CA PRO A 103 8.89 -4.94 -11.07
C PRO A 103 8.71 -6.40 -10.62
N THR A 104 9.19 -7.34 -11.43
CA THR A 104 9.09 -8.76 -11.09
C THR A 104 9.98 -9.08 -9.87
N PRO A 105 9.46 -9.75 -8.84
CA PRO A 105 10.21 -10.00 -7.59
C PRO A 105 11.53 -10.77 -7.77
N SER A 106 11.67 -11.57 -8.83
CA SER A 106 12.91 -12.27 -9.18
C SER A 106 14.05 -11.31 -9.53
N ASP A 107 13.73 -10.18 -10.15
CA ASP A 107 14.69 -9.24 -10.74
C ASP A 107 15.33 -8.37 -9.65
N GLN A 108 14.69 -8.29 -8.48
CA GLN A 108 15.22 -7.67 -7.26
C GLN A 108 16.41 -8.44 -6.65
N ASN A 109 16.88 -9.52 -7.29
CA ASN A 109 18.09 -10.25 -6.95
C ASN A 109 19.33 -9.81 -7.75
N GLU A 110 19.17 -9.09 -8.86
CA GLU A 110 20.26 -8.86 -9.82
C GLU A 110 20.94 -7.48 -9.69
N GLU A 111 20.40 -6.55 -8.90
CA GLU A 111 21.11 -5.29 -8.56
C GLU A 111 22.14 -5.49 -7.43
N LYS A 112 23.17 -6.29 -7.69
CA LYS A 112 24.50 -6.21 -7.04
C LYS A 112 25.55 -6.89 -7.92
N ILE A 113 26.18 -6.14 -8.82
CA ILE A 113 27.59 -6.32 -9.22
C ILE A 113 28.20 -4.93 -9.38
#